data_AF-A0A7X8PNA7-F1
#
_entry.id   AF-A0A7X8PNA7-F1
#
_cell.length_a   1.000
_cell.length_b   1.000
_cell.length_c   1.000
_cell.angle_alpha   90.00
_cell.angle_beta   90.00
_cell.angle_gamma   90.00
#
_symmetry.space_group_name_H-M   'P 1'
#
loop_
_entity.id
_entity.type
_entity.pdbx_description
1 polymer ?
#
loop_
_entity_poly.entity_id
_entity_poly.type
_entity_poly.pdbx_seq_one_letter_code
_entity_poly.pdbx_strand_id
1 'polypeptide(L)'
;MSYISSIRAKVGKERIFNPGVRAIILNQNGDVLLQLRIDTGYWCLPSGGVEIGETAFEALQREVFEETGLLVSKAEPMALYSGRQQQFEYPNGDQIQAFGMAFIVHQWSGIPRPDGEEGSELRFWPFDHLPEKIARIHIDVLNDFRRYSGKFILGGETPKPEELEGKSRVFCPAKNQRKLVAAANQEYAKPDIHEFARQASIQETAKYTNIDNDYDPLIPFKPRLLETIAFAKNMKYKRLGLAFGVALADQAGNAEKVLREHGFEVVSVKCKAGKIGKKPIDANHKPKSAPEQSESMCNPVLQAMVLNNASTEFNILLGLGVGHDSLFLKYATSPCTVLVAQY
;
A
#
# COMPACT_ATOMS: atom_id res chain seq x y z
N MET A 1 19.27 -40.59 11.73
CA MET A 1 18.88 -39.89 12.97
C MET A 1 19.37 -38.47 12.84
N SER A 2 18.46 -37.49 12.90
CA SER A 2 18.79 -36.06 12.85
C SER A 2 19.58 -35.62 14.07
N TYR A 3 20.37 -34.55 13.95
CA TYR A 3 21.04 -33.93 15.08
C TYR A 3 20.06 -33.62 16.22
N ILE A 4 18.90 -33.03 15.89
CA ILE A 4 17.88 -32.69 16.87
C ILE A 4 17.33 -33.92 17.59
N SER A 5 17.06 -35.02 16.89
CA SER A 5 16.63 -36.27 17.56
C SER A 5 17.67 -36.78 18.56
N SER A 6 18.97 -36.67 18.22
CA SER A 6 20.06 -37.09 19.11
C SER A 6 20.18 -36.24 20.37
N ILE A 7 19.88 -34.93 20.27
CA ILE A 7 19.85 -34.02 21.41
C ILE A 7 18.61 -34.30 22.27
N ARG A 8 17.45 -34.52 21.65
CA ARG A 8 16.20 -34.86 22.36
C ARG A 8 16.31 -36.10 23.22
N ALA A 9 17.03 -37.11 22.76
CA ALA A 9 17.31 -38.31 23.55
C ALA A 9 18.09 -38.02 24.86
N LYS A 10 18.82 -36.90 24.93
CA LYS A 10 19.64 -36.52 26.09
C LYS A 10 18.95 -35.53 27.03
N VAL A 11 18.21 -34.57 26.48
CA VAL A 11 17.61 -33.46 27.25
C VAL A 11 16.09 -33.55 27.39
N GLY A 12 15.47 -34.57 26.79
CA GLY A 12 14.02 -34.75 26.78
C GLY A 12 13.32 -33.53 26.20
N LYS A 13 12.32 -33.03 26.95
CA LYS A 13 11.42 -31.94 26.54
C LYS A 13 11.97 -30.53 26.85
N GLU A 14 13.16 -30.43 27.43
CA GLU A 14 13.77 -29.13 27.71
C GLU A 14 13.96 -28.29 26.44
N ARG A 15 13.93 -26.96 26.60
CA ARG A 15 14.06 -26.06 25.46
C ARG A 15 15.46 -26.14 24.88
N ILE A 16 15.55 -26.41 23.58
CA ILE A 16 16.81 -26.38 22.83
C ILE A 16 16.80 -25.27 21.79
N PHE A 17 18.00 -24.80 21.44
CA PHE A 17 18.21 -23.88 20.34
C PHE A 17 18.35 -24.66 19.03
N ASN A 18 17.56 -24.30 18.01
CA ASN A 18 17.56 -24.99 16.73
C ASN A 18 17.83 -24.00 15.57
N PRO A 19 19.02 -24.04 14.96
CA PRO A 19 19.27 -23.37 13.69
C PRO A 19 18.39 -23.96 12.59
N GLY A 20 17.70 -23.10 11.84
CA GLY A 20 16.80 -23.57 10.79
C GLY A 20 16.72 -22.62 9.61
N VAL A 21 16.09 -23.08 8.55
CA VAL A 21 15.91 -22.35 7.29
C VAL A 21 14.45 -22.33 6.89
N ARG A 22 14.02 -21.28 6.18
CA ARG A 22 12.65 -21.12 5.68
C ARG A 22 12.68 -20.67 4.23
N ALA A 23 11.91 -21.31 3.37
CA ALA A 23 11.86 -21.00 1.94
C ALA A 23 10.61 -20.21 1.57
N ILE A 24 10.80 -19.03 0.97
CA ILE A 24 9.74 -18.30 0.28
C ILE A 24 9.82 -18.67 -1.20
N ILE A 25 8.92 -19.54 -1.63
CA ILE A 25 8.84 -20.04 -3.01
C ILE A 25 7.62 -19.41 -3.68
N LEU A 26 7.83 -18.76 -4.81
CA LEU A 26 6.75 -18.12 -5.58
C LEU A 26 6.49 -18.85 -6.90
N ASN A 27 5.22 -18.84 -7.32
CA ASN A 27 4.84 -19.19 -8.70
C ASN A 27 4.96 -17.95 -9.63
N GLN A 28 4.60 -18.13 -10.91
CA GLN A 28 4.64 -17.05 -11.91
C GLN A 28 3.67 -15.90 -11.62
N ASN A 29 2.61 -16.13 -10.84
CA ASN A 29 1.64 -15.11 -10.45
C ASN A 29 2.09 -14.32 -9.21
N GLY A 30 3.20 -14.72 -8.56
CA GLY A 30 3.66 -14.16 -7.30
C GLY A 30 2.94 -14.70 -6.06
N ASP A 31 2.21 -15.80 -6.18
CA ASP A 31 1.59 -16.52 -5.06
C ASP A 31 2.66 -17.32 -4.31
N VAL A 32 2.55 -17.43 -2.99
CA VAL A 32 3.52 -18.11 -2.12
C VAL A 32 3.13 -19.56 -1.84
N LEU A 33 4.09 -20.48 -1.96
CA LEU A 33 3.89 -21.88 -1.59
C LEU A 33 3.85 -22.03 -0.08
N LEU A 34 2.79 -22.65 0.43
CA LEU A 34 2.68 -23.08 1.81
C LEU A 34 2.36 -24.58 1.86
N GLN A 35 2.76 -25.22 2.95
CA GLN A 35 2.47 -26.61 3.28
C GLN A 35 1.53 -26.67 4.49
N LEU A 36 0.48 -27.49 4.41
CA LEU A 36 -0.39 -27.78 5.54
C LEU A 36 0.20 -28.94 6.34
N ARG A 37 0.63 -28.67 7.58
CA ARG A 37 1.20 -29.70 8.46
C ARG A 37 0.14 -30.65 9.00
N ILE A 38 0.46 -31.94 9.05
CA ILE A 38 -0.42 -32.99 9.56
C ILE A 38 -0.60 -32.90 11.08
N ASP A 39 0.47 -32.62 11.80
CA ASP A 39 0.52 -32.66 13.27
C ASP A 39 -0.25 -31.52 13.94
N THR A 40 -0.26 -30.35 13.31
CA THR A 40 -0.76 -29.09 13.89
C THR A 40 -1.96 -28.51 13.12
N GLY A 41 -2.13 -28.88 11.85
CA GLY A 41 -3.16 -28.30 10.97
C GLY A 41 -2.93 -26.82 10.64
N TYR A 42 -1.70 -26.34 10.77
CA TYR A 42 -1.30 -24.99 10.38
C TYR A 42 -0.54 -25.02 9.05
N TRP A 43 -0.76 -23.98 8.25
CA TRP A 43 0.02 -23.68 7.06
C TRP A 43 1.38 -23.08 7.44
N CYS A 44 2.43 -23.63 6.87
CA CYS A 44 3.82 -23.23 7.11
C CYS A 44 4.54 -22.96 5.79
N LEU A 45 5.59 -22.14 5.85
CA LEU A 45 6.56 -22.10 4.75
C LEU A 45 7.35 -23.42 4.79
N PRO A 46 7.77 -23.97 3.65
CA PRO A 46 8.71 -25.07 3.66
C PRO A 46 9.96 -24.69 4.47
N SER A 47 10.31 -25.51 5.46
CA SER A 47 11.31 -25.15 6.46
C SER A 47 11.76 -26.33 7.30
N GLY A 48 13.02 -26.34 7.69
CA GLY A 48 13.51 -27.30 8.68
C GLY A 48 14.85 -26.94 9.28
N GLY A 49 15.44 -27.92 9.96
CA GLY A 49 16.65 -27.76 10.75
C GLY A 49 17.91 -27.81 9.89
N VAL A 50 18.95 -27.08 10.28
CA VAL A 50 20.29 -27.25 9.69
C VAL A 50 20.97 -28.42 10.37
N GLU A 51 21.38 -29.43 9.60
CA GLU A 51 22.10 -30.59 10.13
C GLU A 51 23.60 -30.32 10.33
N ILE A 52 24.26 -31.16 11.12
CA ILE A 52 25.71 -31.03 11.36
C ILE A 52 26.47 -31.17 10.04
N GLY A 53 27.26 -30.14 9.72
CA GLY A 53 28.10 -30.09 8.53
C GLY A 53 27.45 -29.43 7.32
N GLU A 54 26.15 -29.11 7.37
CA GLU A 54 25.46 -28.39 6.31
C GLU A 54 25.71 -26.88 6.37
N THR A 55 25.87 -26.26 5.21
CA THR A 55 25.59 -24.84 5.04
C THR A 55 24.07 -24.61 5.08
N ALA A 56 23.65 -23.37 5.38
CA ALA A 56 22.23 -23.06 5.37
C ALA A 56 21.59 -23.19 3.99
N PHE A 57 22.35 -23.02 2.90
CA PHE A 57 21.80 -23.21 1.56
C PHE A 57 21.61 -24.71 1.25
N GLU A 58 22.52 -25.58 1.66
CA GLU A 58 22.36 -27.04 1.53
C GLU A 58 21.15 -27.53 2.35
N ALA A 59 21.01 -27.07 3.59
CA ALA A 59 19.83 -27.37 4.41
C ALA A 59 18.54 -26.88 3.72
N LEU A 60 18.53 -25.67 3.14
CA LEU A 60 17.38 -25.15 2.41
C LEU A 60 17.02 -26.04 1.21
N GLN A 61 18.03 -26.49 0.45
CA GLN A 61 17.82 -27.37 -0.70
C GLN A 61 17.26 -28.73 -0.27
N ARG A 62 17.81 -29.33 0.80
CA ARG A 62 17.36 -30.61 1.34
C ARG A 62 15.92 -30.52 1.85
N GLU A 63 15.64 -29.58 2.75
CA GLU A 63 14.31 -29.42 3.38
C GLU A 63 13.23 -29.15 2.33
N VAL A 64 13.48 -28.23 1.38
CA VAL A 64 12.53 -27.97 0.31
C VAL A 64 12.30 -29.21 -0.56
N PHE A 65 13.36 -29.97 -0.85
CA PHE A 65 13.22 -31.19 -1.64
C PHE A 65 12.44 -32.28 -0.88
N GLU A 66 12.73 -32.49 0.40
CA GLU A 66 12.06 -33.46 1.27
C GLU A 66 10.57 -33.13 1.40
N GLU A 67 10.23 -31.89 1.75
CA GLU A 67 8.84 -31.48 2.03
C GLU A 67 7.98 -31.26 0.78
N THR A 68 8.61 -30.93 -0.36
CA THR A 68 7.88 -30.46 -1.56
C THR A 68 8.23 -31.13 -2.87
N GLY A 69 9.30 -31.93 -2.92
CA GLY A 69 9.85 -32.51 -4.14
C GLY A 69 10.47 -31.50 -5.10
N LEU A 70 10.62 -30.23 -4.69
CA LEU A 70 11.17 -29.16 -5.53
C LEU A 70 12.69 -29.08 -5.39
N LEU A 71 13.37 -28.90 -6.51
CA LEU A 71 14.82 -28.69 -6.57
C LEU A 71 15.13 -27.19 -6.64
N VAL A 72 15.76 -26.66 -5.60
CA VAL A 72 16.19 -25.25 -5.53
C VAL A 72 17.59 -25.09 -6.12
N SER A 73 17.74 -24.23 -7.14
CA SER A 73 19.03 -23.94 -7.76
C SER A 73 19.58 -22.56 -7.42
N LYS A 74 18.72 -21.62 -7.00
CA LYS A 74 19.14 -20.27 -6.61
C LYS A 74 18.20 -19.69 -5.56
N ALA A 75 18.79 -19.22 -4.46
CA ALA A 75 18.08 -18.47 -3.42
C ALA A 75 18.92 -17.29 -2.91
N GLU A 76 18.26 -16.34 -2.25
CA GLU A 76 18.85 -15.17 -1.64
C GLU A 76 18.48 -15.12 -0.15
N PRO A 77 19.45 -14.94 0.77
CA PRO A 77 19.14 -14.76 2.18
C PRO A 77 18.43 -13.42 2.39
N MET A 78 17.25 -13.45 2.99
CA MET A 78 16.40 -12.29 3.18
C MET A 78 16.48 -11.74 4.60
N ALA A 79 16.41 -12.63 5.58
CA ALA A 79 16.23 -12.23 6.98
C ALA A 79 16.68 -13.31 7.95
N LEU A 80 17.08 -12.91 9.15
CA LEU A 80 17.38 -13.78 10.28
C LEU A 80 16.42 -13.50 11.44
N TYR A 81 15.70 -14.52 11.90
CA TYR A 81 14.76 -14.41 13.01
C TYR A 81 15.29 -15.14 14.24
N SER A 82 15.32 -14.44 15.37
CA SER A 82 15.78 -14.98 16.65
C SER A 82 15.01 -14.39 17.83
N GLY A 83 15.38 -14.76 19.05
CA GLY A 83 14.78 -14.23 20.28
C GLY A 83 13.49 -14.93 20.72
N ARG A 84 12.84 -14.36 21.73
CA ARG A 84 11.70 -15.00 22.44
C ARG A 84 10.51 -15.29 21.53
N GLN A 85 10.29 -14.48 20.50
CA GLN A 85 9.20 -14.67 19.53
C GLN A 85 9.36 -15.91 18.64
N GLN A 86 10.55 -16.52 18.64
CA GLN A 86 10.86 -17.75 17.91
C GLN A 86 10.78 -18.99 18.80
N GLN A 87 10.20 -18.88 20.00
CA GLN A 87 9.97 -20.01 20.90
C GLN A 87 8.62 -20.67 20.62
N PHE A 88 8.58 -21.99 20.51
CA PHE A 88 7.35 -22.75 20.38
C PHE A 88 7.51 -24.18 20.92
N GLU A 89 6.38 -24.83 21.11
CA GLU A 89 6.28 -26.20 21.60
C GLU A 89 5.53 -27.04 20.58
N TYR A 90 6.10 -28.19 20.22
CA TYR A 90 5.45 -29.16 19.35
C TYR A 90 4.33 -29.91 20.10
N PRO A 91 3.35 -30.52 19.40
CA PRO A 91 2.29 -31.30 20.04
C PRO A 91 2.78 -32.43 20.96
N ASN A 92 3.98 -32.95 20.71
CA ASN A 92 4.64 -33.97 21.51
C ASN A 92 5.31 -33.42 22.81
N GLY A 93 5.20 -32.11 23.08
CA GLY A 93 5.79 -31.42 24.23
C GLY A 93 7.24 -30.95 24.04
N ASP A 94 7.86 -31.17 22.87
CA ASP A 94 9.23 -30.72 22.61
C ASP A 94 9.27 -29.20 22.49
N GLN A 95 10.07 -28.53 23.32
CA GLN A 95 10.22 -27.08 23.28
C GLN A 95 11.44 -26.66 22.47
N ILE A 96 11.29 -25.73 21.54
CA ILE A 96 12.41 -25.17 20.79
C ILE A 96 12.44 -23.65 20.82
N GLN A 97 13.63 -23.08 20.65
CA GLN A 97 13.83 -21.72 20.20
C GLN A 97 14.51 -21.76 18.84
N ALA A 98 13.80 -21.36 17.79
CA ALA A 98 14.35 -21.31 16.46
C ALA A 98 15.33 -20.13 16.28
N PHE A 99 16.38 -20.37 15.51
CA PHE A 99 17.26 -19.37 14.93
C PHE A 99 17.17 -19.52 13.41
N GLY A 100 16.16 -18.87 12.85
CA GLY A 100 15.66 -19.18 11.51
C GLY A 100 16.13 -18.18 10.47
N MET A 101 16.84 -18.63 9.43
CA MET A 101 17.17 -17.81 8.27
C MET A 101 16.13 -18.02 7.17
N ALA A 102 15.48 -16.94 6.72
CA ALA A 102 14.54 -16.98 5.61
C ALA A 102 15.24 -16.65 4.29
N PHE A 103 14.91 -17.42 3.25
CA PHE A 103 15.42 -17.27 1.91
C PHE A 103 14.31 -17.00 0.91
N ILE A 104 14.57 -16.12 -0.06
CA ILE A 104 13.75 -15.97 -1.25
C ILE A 104 14.30 -16.92 -2.31
N VAL A 105 13.47 -17.87 -2.76
CA VAL A 105 13.84 -18.82 -3.80
C VAL A 105 13.56 -18.21 -5.16
N HIS A 106 14.62 -17.93 -5.92
CA HIS A 106 14.55 -17.29 -7.23
C HIS A 106 14.41 -18.30 -8.37
N GLN A 107 15.01 -19.48 -8.23
CA GLN A 107 14.96 -20.53 -9.24
C GLN A 107 14.77 -21.89 -8.59
N TRP A 108 13.74 -22.60 -9.06
CA TRP A 108 13.38 -23.94 -8.64
C TRP A 108 12.80 -24.73 -9.82
N SER A 109 12.78 -26.06 -9.71
CA SER A 109 12.18 -26.95 -10.69
C SER A 109 11.50 -28.15 -10.01
N GLY A 110 10.62 -28.84 -10.73
CA GLY A 110 9.84 -29.96 -10.20
C GLY A 110 8.33 -29.70 -10.18
N ILE A 111 7.58 -30.66 -9.66
CA ILE A 111 6.13 -30.56 -9.45
C ILE A 111 5.90 -30.63 -7.94
N PRO A 112 5.30 -29.60 -7.32
CA PRO A 112 5.06 -29.61 -5.87
C PRO A 112 4.25 -30.82 -5.45
N ARG A 113 4.81 -31.62 -4.54
CA ARG A 113 4.13 -32.76 -3.92
C ARG A 113 4.50 -32.82 -2.44
N PRO A 114 3.52 -32.88 -1.53
CA PRO A 114 3.83 -33.06 -0.12
C PRO A 114 4.49 -34.42 0.07
N ASP A 115 5.33 -34.52 1.10
CA ASP A 115 5.97 -35.76 1.54
C ASP A 115 4.95 -36.82 2.01
N GLY A 116 3.78 -36.39 2.49
CA GLY A 116 2.76 -37.25 3.07
C GLY A 116 3.06 -37.70 4.50
N GLU A 117 4.17 -37.24 5.09
CA GLU A 117 4.61 -37.57 6.44
C GLU A 117 4.49 -36.35 7.37
N GLU A 118 5.13 -35.23 7.02
CA GLU A 118 4.98 -33.97 7.77
C GLU A 118 3.85 -33.09 7.22
N GLY A 119 3.66 -33.09 5.90
CA GLY A 119 2.67 -32.29 5.20
C GLY A 119 1.60 -33.13 4.49
N SER A 120 0.35 -32.68 4.55
CA SER A 120 -0.76 -33.31 3.81
C SER A 120 -1.11 -32.60 2.51
N GLU A 121 -0.83 -31.29 2.42
CA GLU A 121 -1.20 -30.47 1.27
C GLU A 121 -0.11 -29.43 0.98
N LEU A 122 0.13 -29.17 -0.30
CA LEU A 122 0.91 -28.02 -0.78
C LEU A 122 0.03 -27.15 -1.66
N ARG A 123 0.08 -25.85 -1.42
CA ARG A 123 -0.72 -24.89 -2.19
C ARG A 123 -0.04 -23.55 -2.33
N PHE A 124 -0.15 -22.97 -3.53
CA PHE A 124 0.19 -21.59 -3.77
C PHE A 124 -0.97 -20.68 -3.35
N TRP A 125 -0.67 -19.70 -2.49
CA TRP A 125 -1.63 -18.75 -1.94
C TRP A 125 -1.31 -17.33 -2.39
N PRO A 126 -2.29 -16.57 -2.92
CA PRO A 126 -2.12 -15.14 -3.13
C PRO A 126 -1.84 -14.44 -1.81
N PHE A 127 -0.91 -13.48 -1.78
CA PHE A 127 -0.61 -12.75 -0.55
C PHE A 127 -1.86 -12.02 0.01
N ASP A 128 -2.73 -11.50 -0.85
CA ASP A 128 -3.94 -10.81 -0.38
C ASP A 128 -5.02 -11.77 0.19
N HIS A 129 -4.84 -13.08 0.01
CA HIS A 129 -5.79 -14.12 0.42
C HIS A 129 -5.07 -15.30 1.09
N LEU A 130 -4.15 -15.02 2.02
CA LEU A 130 -3.49 -16.05 2.82
C LEU A 130 -4.49 -16.83 3.70
N PRO A 131 -4.22 -18.11 4.01
CA PRO A 131 -5.08 -18.89 4.88
C PRO A 131 -5.09 -18.35 6.32
N GLU A 132 -6.21 -18.53 7.03
CA GLU A 132 -6.36 -18.02 8.40
C GLU A 132 -5.40 -18.68 9.40
N LYS A 133 -5.08 -19.97 9.20
CA LYS A 133 -4.24 -20.75 10.11
C LYS A 133 -2.79 -20.85 9.61
N ILE A 134 -2.02 -19.77 9.74
CA ILE A 134 -0.57 -19.80 9.49
C ILE A 134 0.18 -19.86 10.81
N ALA A 135 1.20 -20.72 10.90
CA ALA A 135 2.01 -20.79 12.11
C ALA A 135 2.74 -19.46 12.33
N ARG A 136 2.66 -18.94 13.57
CA ARG A 136 3.03 -17.55 13.91
C ARG A 136 4.41 -17.15 13.43
N ILE A 137 5.39 -18.04 13.54
CA ILE A 137 6.79 -17.79 13.15
C ILE A 137 6.96 -17.48 11.65
N HIS A 138 6.02 -17.91 10.80
CA HIS A 138 6.05 -17.63 9.36
C HIS A 138 5.26 -16.37 8.99
N ILE A 139 4.34 -15.90 9.83
CA ILE A 139 3.59 -14.66 9.59
C ILE A 139 4.55 -13.47 9.50
N ASP A 140 5.51 -13.39 10.42
CA ASP A 140 6.51 -12.32 10.43
C ASP A 140 7.38 -12.38 9.16
N VAL A 141 7.78 -13.59 8.75
CA VAL A 141 8.53 -13.81 7.50
C VAL A 141 7.77 -13.33 6.27
N LEU A 142 6.48 -13.66 6.17
CA LEU A 142 5.62 -13.24 5.06
C LEU A 142 5.40 -11.73 5.05
N ASN A 143 5.24 -11.12 6.22
CA ASN A 143 5.07 -9.67 6.37
C ASN A 143 6.35 -8.90 5.99
N ASP A 144 7.50 -9.40 6.41
CA ASP A 144 8.80 -8.81 6.09
C ASP A 144 9.14 -9.00 4.61
N PHE A 145 8.81 -10.16 4.03
CA PHE A 145 8.92 -10.37 2.59
C PHE A 145 8.12 -9.34 1.78
N ARG A 146 6.89 -9.00 2.18
CA ARG A 146 6.08 -7.96 1.51
C ARG A 146 6.75 -6.58 1.51
N ARG A 147 7.62 -6.32 2.48
CA ARG A 147 8.34 -5.06 2.66
C ARG A 147 9.81 -5.17 2.24
N TYR A 148 10.26 -6.36 1.82
CA TYR A 148 11.65 -6.64 1.56
C TYR A 148 12.15 -5.79 0.40
N SER A 149 13.32 -5.19 0.63
CA SER A 149 13.87 -4.16 -0.25
C SER A 149 15.25 -4.47 -0.80
N GLY A 150 15.72 -5.72 -0.63
CA GLY A 150 17.07 -6.14 -1.00
C GLY A 150 18.12 -5.91 0.10
N LYS A 151 17.71 -5.40 1.27
CA LYS A 151 18.57 -5.31 2.46
C LYS A 151 18.20 -6.42 3.43
N PHE A 152 19.20 -7.15 3.91
CA PHE A 152 19.02 -8.21 4.89
C PHE A 152 18.35 -7.69 6.17
N ILE A 153 17.36 -8.42 6.68
CA ILE A 153 16.55 -8.02 7.84
C ILE A 153 16.99 -8.79 9.09
N LEU A 154 17.18 -8.09 10.20
CA LEU A 154 17.24 -8.70 11.53
C LEU A 154 15.82 -8.71 12.13
N GLY A 155 15.22 -9.91 12.16
CA GLY A 155 13.85 -10.11 12.61
C GLY A 155 13.64 -9.65 14.05
N GLY A 156 12.58 -8.88 14.27
CA GLY A 156 12.30 -8.21 15.54
C GLY A 156 12.52 -6.69 15.51
N GLU A 157 13.23 -6.17 14.50
CA GLU A 157 13.28 -4.74 14.21
C GLU A 157 12.09 -4.33 13.34
N THR A 158 11.33 -3.31 13.77
CA THR A 158 10.35 -2.68 12.86
C THR A 158 11.12 -1.70 11.98
N PRO A 159 11.06 -1.81 10.64
CA PRO A 159 11.78 -0.89 9.77
C PRO A 159 11.36 0.55 10.07
N LYS A 160 12.34 1.46 10.19
CA LYS A 160 12.03 2.89 10.33
C LYS A 160 11.38 3.40 9.04
N PRO A 161 10.43 4.35 9.10
CA PRO A 161 9.77 4.90 7.92
C PRO A 161 10.74 5.37 6.82
N GLU A 162 11.91 5.90 7.19
CA GLU A 162 12.97 6.33 6.27
C GLU A 162 13.50 5.21 5.36
N GLU A 163 13.48 3.95 5.80
CA GLU A 163 14.02 2.82 5.03
C GLU A 163 13.10 2.38 3.88
N LEU A 164 11.86 2.88 3.88
CA LEU A 164 10.80 2.64 2.90
C LEU A 164 10.72 3.74 1.83
N GLU A 165 11.44 4.86 1.97
CA GLU A 165 11.46 5.95 1.00
C GLU A 165 12.03 5.48 -0.36
N GLY A 166 11.31 5.82 -1.44
CA GLY A 166 11.74 5.54 -2.82
C GLY A 166 11.65 4.08 -3.29
N LYS A 167 11.20 3.15 -2.44
CA LYS A 167 11.16 1.72 -2.79
C LYS A 167 9.75 1.27 -3.14
N SER A 168 9.51 1.15 -4.44
CA SER A 168 8.32 0.55 -5.04
C SER A 168 8.08 -0.86 -4.49
N ARG A 169 6.88 -1.12 -3.92
CA ARG A 169 6.48 -2.46 -3.41
C ARG A 169 6.68 -3.53 -4.49
N VAL A 170 6.90 -4.79 -4.11
CA VAL A 170 7.14 -5.91 -5.05
C VAL A 170 6.08 -5.99 -6.16
N PHE A 171 4.84 -5.58 -5.87
CA PHE A 171 3.71 -5.60 -6.80
C PHE A 171 3.42 -4.26 -7.52
N CYS A 172 4.19 -3.20 -7.28
CA CYS A 172 3.93 -1.92 -7.91
C CYS A 172 4.40 -1.94 -9.38
N PRO A 173 3.49 -1.72 -10.36
CA PRO A 173 3.84 -1.80 -11.78
C PRO A 173 4.97 -0.85 -12.20
N ALA A 174 5.16 0.25 -11.48
CA ALA A 174 6.19 1.24 -11.78
C ALA A 174 7.63 0.68 -11.72
N LYS A 175 7.89 -0.39 -10.94
CA LYS A 175 9.24 -0.96 -10.74
C LYS A 175 9.92 -1.41 -12.04
N ASN A 176 9.15 -1.89 -13.01
CA ASN A 176 9.65 -2.40 -14.29
C ASN A 176 9.49 -1.42 -15.45
N GLN A 177 8.98 -0.20 -15.20
CA GLN A 177 8.61 0.77 -16.23
C GLN A 177 9.67 1.85 -16.42
N ARG A 178 10.95 1.49 -16.53
CA ARG A 178 12.09 2.44 -16.59
C ARG A 178 11.92 3.55 -17.65
N LYS A 179 11.42 3.20 -18.84
CA LYS A 179 11.15 4.17 -19.91
C LYS A 179 10.05 5.17 -19.52
N LEU A 180 8.99 4.70 -18.86
CA LEU A 180 7.89 5.55 -18.41
C LEU A 180 8.33 6.46 -17.26
N VAL A 181 9.16 5.97 -16.34
CA VAL A 181 9.75 6.79 -15.27
C VAL A 181 10.59 7.92 -15.86
N ALA A 182 11.44 7.62 -16.85
CA ALA A 182 12.22 8.66 -17.54
C ALA A 182 11.32 9.68 -18.25
N ALA A 183 10.27 9.23 -18.94
CA ALA A 183 9.31 10.11 -19.59
C ALA A 183 8.55 10.99 -18.59
N ALA A 184 8.11 10.43 -17.45
CA ALA A 184 7.43 11.17 -16.40
C ALA A 184 8.36 12.24 -15.79
N ASN A 185 9.64 11.93 -15.57
CA ASN A 185 10.61 12.91 -15.07
C ASN A 185 10.86 14.05 -16.08
N GLN A 186 10.72 13.80 -17.38
CA GLN A 186 10.79 14.85 -18.40
C GLN A 186 9.58 15.79 -18.35
N GLU A 187 8.40 15.32 -17.94
CA GLU A 187 7.23 16.19 -17.74
C GLU A 187 7.49 17.23 -16.64
N TYR A 188 8.17 16.85 -15.55
CA TYR A 188 8.59 17.77 -14.49
C TYR A 188 9.64 18.80 -14.94
N ALA A 189 10.25 18.65 -16.12
CA ALA A 189 11.14 19.66 -16.68
C ALA A 189 10.38 20.79 -17.41
N LYS A 190 9.09 20.63 -17.70
CA LYS A 190 8.26 21.69 -18.30
C LYS A 190 8.11 22.83 -17.29
N PRO A 191 8.29 24.11 -17.66
CA PRO A 191 8.38 25.21 -16.69
C PRO A 191 7.17 25.37 -15.77
N ASP A 192 5.97 25.18 -16.31
CA ASP A 192 4.70 25.25 -15.59
C ASP A 192 4.52 24.09 -14.61
N ILE A 193 4.82 22.86 -15.04
CA ILE A 193 4.77 21.67 -14.19
C ILE A 193 5.87 21.72 -13.11
N HIS A 194 7.08 22.15 -13.47
CA HIS A 194 8.20 22.29 -12.57
C HIS A 194 7.87 23.25 -11.42
N GLU A 195 7.39 24.46 -11.74
CA GLU A 195 7.06 25.44 -10.71
C GLU A 195 5.88 24.97 -9.85
N PHE A 196 4.85 24.38 -10.45
CA PHE A 196 3.73 23.81 -9.69
C PHE A 196 4.20 22.72 -8.72
N ALA A 197 5.03 21.78 -9.17
CA ALA A 197 5.58 20.72 -8.35
C ALA A 197 6.49 21.24 -7.24
N ARG A 198 7.33 22.23 -7.55
CA ARG A 198 8.20 22.90 -6.56
C ARG A 198 7.39 23.55 -5.45
N GLN A 199 6.32 24.27 -5.79
CA GLN A 199 5.43 24.89 -4.81
C GLN A 199 4.64 23.85 -3.99
N ALA A 200 4.25 22.74 -4.61
CA ALA A 200 3.58 21.65 -3.91
C ALA A 200 4.52 21.01 -2.86
N SER A 201 5.78 20.77 -3.23
CA SER A 201 6.81 20.25 -2.31
C SER A 201 7.09 21.20 -1.14
N ILE A 202 7.23 22.51 -1.39
CA ILE A 202 7.40 23.52 -0.33
C ILE A 202 6.19 23.49 0.63
N GLN A 203 4.98 23.40 0.07
CA GLN A 203 3.75 23.41 0.87
C GLN A 203 3.57 22.12 1.70
N GLU A 204 4.09 20.99 1.22
CA GLU A 204 4.10 19.72 1.95
C GLU A 204 4.95 19.79 3.21
N THR A 205 6.13 20.41 3.16
CA THR A 205 6.98 20.59 4.33
C THR A 205 6.42 21.65 5.28
N ALA A 206 5.95 22.78 4.74
CA ALA A 206 5.50 23.94 5.53
C ALA A 206 4.21 23.74 6.34
N LYS A 207 3.55 22.57 6.24
CA LYS A 207 2.32 22.26 7.00
C LYS A 207 2.59 21.64 8.37
N TYR A 208 3.84 21.25 8.66
CA TYR A 208 4.24 20.59 9.89
C TYR A 208 5.02 21.52 10.82
N THR A 209 4.90 21.31 12.13
CA THR A 209 5.84 21.82 13.14
C THR A 209 6.88 20.76 13.47
N ASN A 210 7.89 21.12 14.28
CA ASN A 210 8.98 20.24 14.73
C ASN A 210 9.91 19.74 13.61
N ILE A 211 10.01 20.49 12.50
CA ILE A 211 10.88 20.14 11.37
C ILE A 211 12.36 20.10 11.79
N ASP A 212 12.74 20.88 12.80
CA ASP A 212 14.13 20.97 13.30
C ASP A 212 14.41 20.05 14.51
N ASN A 213 13.49 19.15 14.89
CA ASN A 213 13.65 18.28 16.06
C ASN A 213 13.45 16.80 15.69
N ASP A 214 14.56 16.06 15.54
CA ASP A 214 14.59 14.63 15.17
C ASP A 214 13.89 13.69 16.18
N TYR A 215 13.56 14.17 17.38
CA TYR A 215 12.98 13.36 18.44
C TYR A 215 11.47 13.50 18.60
N ASP A 216 10.88 14.56 18.03
CA ASP A 216 9.44 14.81 18.13
C ASP A 216 8.72 14.46 16.82
N PRO A 217 7.52 13.85 16.88
CA PRO A 217 6.75 13.60 15.67
C PRO A 217 6.35 14.92 14.98
N LEU A 218 6.32 14.91 13.64
CA LEU A 218 5.79 16.01 12.84
C LEU A 218 4.29 16.21 13.13
N ILE A 219 3.91 17.41 13.57
CA ILE A 219 2.51 17.73 13.89
C ILE A 219 1.94 18.64 12.80
N PRO A 220 0.88 18.23 12.08
CA PRO A 220 0.23 19.11 11.12
C PRO A 220 -0.56 20.19 11.86
N PHE A 221 -0.27 21.46 11.58
CA PHE A 221 -0.93 22.60 12.27
C PHE A 221 -1.77 23.48 11.33
N LYS A 222 -1.62 23.32 10.01
CA LYS A 222 -2.27 24.17 9.01
C LYS A 222 -3.47 23.47 8.37
N PRO A 223 -4.72 23.99 8.54
CA PRO A 223 -5.89 23.47 7.85
C PRO A 223 -5.76 23.53 6.33
N ARG A 224 -6.40 22.59 5.61
CA ARG A 224 -6.35 22.47 4.14
C ARG A 224 -6.74 23.75 3.39
N LEU A 225 -7.66 24.54 3.94
CA LEU A 225 -8.04 25.84 3.34
C LEU A 225 -6.89 26.86 3.41
N LEU A 226 -6.18 26.94 4.54
CA LEU A 226 -5.01 27.82 4.69
C LEU A 226 -3.81 27.30 3.87
N GLU A 227 -3.66 25.99 3.74
CA GLU A 227 -2.71 25.35 2.82
C GLU A 227 -2.98 25.79 1.37
N THR A 228 -4.25 25.72 0.96
CA THR A 228 -4.72 26.12 -0.38
C THR A 228 -4.45 27.61 -0.65
N ILE A 229 -4.72 28.48 0.32
CA ILE A 229 -4.46 29.92 0.24
C ILE A 229 -2.96 30.19 0.07
N ALA A 230 -2.11 29.54 0.87
CA ALA A 230 -0.67 29.74 0.79
C ALA A 230 -0.11 29.26 -0.56
N PHE A 231 -0.54 28.09 -1.02
CA PHE A 231 -0.18 27.57 -2.34
C PHE A 231 -0.58 28.55 -3.45
N ALA A 232 -1.83 29.03 -3.45
CA ALA A 232 -2.31 29.98 -4.46
C ALA A 232 -1.54 31.32 -4.44
N LYS A 233 -1.16 31.82 -3.25
CA LYS A 233 -0.32 33.02 -3.12
C LYS A 233 1.08 32.80 -3.70
N ASN A 234 1.70 31.65 -3.43
CA ASN A 234 3.02 31.34 -3.95
C ASN A 234 3.02 31.18 -5.48
N MET A 235 1.95 30.60 -6.03
CA MET A 235 1.70 30.52 -7.47
C MET A 235 1.31 31.88 -8.10
N LYS A 236 1.13 32.92 -7.27
CA LYS A 236 0.73 34.27 -7.67
C LYS A 236 -0.65 34.35 -8.36
N TYR A 237 -1.50 33.35 -8.16
CA TYR A 237 -2.86 33.35 -8.67
C TYR A 237 -3.66 34.52 -8.07
N LYS A 238 -4.56 35.07 -8.88
CA LYS A 238 -5.47 36.16 -8.53
C LYS A 238 -6.91 35.70 -8.54
N ARG A 239 -7.27 34.85 -9.50
CA ARG A 239 -8.65 34.38 -9.70
C ARG A 239 -8.80 32.90 -9.40
N LEU A 240 -9.57 32.58 -8.38
CA LEU A 240 -9.84 31.22 -7.94
C LEU A 240 -11.28 30.80 -8.31
N GLY A 241 -11.43 29.56 -8.75
CA GLY A 241 -12.74 28.94 -8.94
C GLY A 241 -13.16 28.16 -7.71
N LEU A 242 -14.44 28.23 -7.33
CA LEU A 242 -15.03 27.44 -6.26
C LEU A 242 -16.24 26.66 -6.79
N ALA A 243 -16.04 25.37 -7.09
CA ALA A 243 -17.11 24.47 -7.51
C ALA A 243 -17.65 23.70 -6.31
N PHE A 244 -18.95 23.81 -6.02
CA PHE A 244 -19.49 23.24 -4.78
C PHE A 244 -20.83 22.51 -4.93
N GLY A 245 -21.03 21.50 -4.08
CA GLY A 245 -22.28 20.77 -3.94
C GLY A 245 -23.36 21.58 -3.22
N VAL A 246 -24.62 21.38 -3.58
CA VAL A 246 -25.76 22.09 -2.97
C VAL A 246 -25.85 21.87 -1.45
N ALA A 247 -25.43 20.70 -0.96
CA ALA A 247 -25.45 20.37 0.46
C ALA A 247 -24.42 21.15 1.28
N LEU A 248 -23.39 21.72 0.63
CA LEU A 248 -22.32 22.48 1.29
C LEU A 248 -22.34 23.96 0.89
N ALA A 249 -23.51 24.52 0.56
CA ALA A 249 -23.63 25.90 0.10
C ALA A 249 -23.17 26.92 1.16
N ASP A 250 -23.50 26.70 2.45
CA ASP A 250 -23.11 27.59 3.53
C ASP A 250 -21.60 27.55 3.77
N GLN A 251 -21.02 26.36 3.74
CA GLN A 251 -19.58 26.12 3.85
C GLN A 251 -18.84 26.72 2.67
N ALA A 252 -19.40 26.66 1.46
CA ALA A 252 -18.86 27.33 0.28
C ALA A 252 -18.86 28.85 0.46
N GLY A 253 -19.93 29.43 1.01
CA GLY A 253 -19.99 30.85 1.34
C GLY A 253 -18.91 31.27 2.34
N ASN A 254 -18.68 30.47 3.39
CA ASN A 254 -17.62 30.72 4.36
C ASN A 254 -16.22 30.60 3.73
N ALA A 255 -15.98 29.57 2.91
CA ALA A 255 -14.71 29.39 2.21
C ALA A 255 -14.44 30.55 1.24
N GLU A 256 -15.44 30.96 0.45
CA GLU A 256 -15.35 32.12 -0.44
C GLU A 256 -15.00 33.40 0.33
N LYS A 257 -15.68 33.66 1.45
CA LYS A 257 -15.38 34.82 2.30
C LYS A 257 -13.91 34.84 2.73
N VAL A 258 -13.40 33.72 3.27
CA VAL A 258 -12.00 33.62 3.70
C VAL A 258 -11.05 33.82 2.52
N LEU A 259 -11.32 33.24 1.35
CA LEU A 259 -10.50 33.41 0.15
C LEU A 259 -10.46 34.89 -0.30
N ARG A 260 -11.61 35.57 -0.33
CA ARG A 260 -11.69 36.99 -0.68
C ARG A 260 -10.94 37.89 0.32
N GLU A 261 -11.07 37.61 1.62
CA GLU A 261 -10.32 38.31 2.68
C GLU A 261 -8.80 38.17 2.52
N HIS A 262 -8.34 37.09 1.89
CA HIS A 262 -6.93 36.86 1.56
C HIS A 262 -6.49 37.47 0.22
N GLY A 263 -7.35 38.24 -0.44
CA GLY A 263 -7.04 39.05 -1.62
C GLY A 263 -7.28 38.36 -2.96
N PHE A 264 -8.05 37.28 -3.00
CA PHE A 264 -8.40 36.59 -4.25
C PHE A 264 -9.73 37.09 -4.83
N GLU A 265 -9.80 37.17 -6.15
CA GLU A 265 -11.08 37.17 -6.87
C GLU A 265 -11.61 35.74 -6.89
N VAL A 266 -12.85 35.52 -6.44
CA VAL A 266 -13.45 34.18 -6.38
C VAL A 266 -14.65 34.10 -7.31
N VAL A 267 -14.68 33.06 -8.14
CA VAL A 267 -15.81 32.72 -9.01
C VAL A 267 -16.41 31.41 -8.53
N SER A 268 -17.64 31.46 -8.04
CA SER A 268 -18.29 30.31 -7.38
C SER A 268 -19.42 29.73 -8.23
N VAL A 269 -19.45 28.40 -8.38
CA VAL A 269 -20.48 27.71 -9.17
C VAL A 269 -21.06 26.53 -8.41
N LYS A 270 -22.37 26.58 -8.17
CA LYS A 270 -23.15 25.53 -7.50
C LYS A 270 -23.51 24.39 -8.46
N CYS A 271 -23.50 23.15 -7.98
CA CYS A 271 -23.72 21.95 -8.79
C CYS A 271 -25.08 21.86 -9.52
N LYS A 272 -26.11 22.57 -9.04
CA LYS A 272 -27.44 22.63 -9.66
C LYS A 272 -27.60 23.74 -10.70
N ALA A 273 -26.56 24.55 -10.96
CA ALA A 273 -26.57 25.49 -12.07
C ALA A 273 -26.66 24.70 -13.39
N GLY A 274 -27.61 25.06 -14.27
CA GLY A 274 -27.85 24.38 -15.55
C GLY A 274 -28.11 22.87 -15.43
N LYS A 275 -28.79 22.46 -14.35
CA LYS A 275 -29.16 21.07 -14.06
C LYS A 275 -29.86 20.40 -15.25
N ILE A 276 -29.54 19.13 -15.50
CA ILE A 276 -30.14 18.34 -16.58
C ILE A 276 -31.18 17.40 -15.98
N GLY A 277 -32.27 17.14 -16.68
CA GLY A 277 -33.20 16.07 -16.29
C GLY A 277 -32.50 14.70 -16.31
N LYS A 278 -32.93 13.75 -15.48
CA LYS A 278 -32.31 12.41 -15.46
C LYS A 278 -32.75 11.52 -16.62
N LYS A 279 -33.99 11.67 -17.11
CA LYS A 279 -34.55 10.83 -18.20
C LYS A 279 -33.70 10.79 -19.49
N PRO A 280 -33.09 11.90 -19.97
CA PRO A 280 -32.21 11.85 -21.14
C PRO A 280 -30.89 11.09 -20.96
N ILE A 281 -30.48 10.83 -19.72
CA ILE A 281 -29.18 10.23 -19.39
C ILE A 281 -29.35 8.77 -18.94
N ASP A 282 -30.43 8.48 -18.22
CA ASP A 282 -30.85 7.12 -17.89
C ASP A 282 -32.30 6.91 -18.30
N ALA A 283 -32.49 6.21 -19.42
CA ALA A 283 -33.80 5.87 -19.96
C ALA A 283 -34.62 4.97 -19.01
N ASN A 284 -33.97 4.28 -18.08
CA ASN A 284 -34.60 3.42 -17.08
C ASN A 284 -34.79 4.12 -15.72
N HIS A 285 -34.52 5.43 -15.63
CA HIS A 285 -34.56 6.17 -14.39
C HIS A 285 -35.97 6.12 -13.76
N LYS A 286 -36.05 5.53 -12.56
CA LYS A 286 -37.24 5.57 -11.70
C LYS A 286 -37.08 6.71 -10.69
N PRO A 287 -37.97 7.72 -10.66
CA PRO A 287 -37.90 8.81 -9.69
C PRO A 287 -38.02 8.27 -8.27
N LYS A 288 -37.29 8.88 -7.32
CA LYS A 288 -37.41 8.56 -5.89
C LYS A 288 -38.66 9.17 -5.26
N SER A 289 -39.28 10.17 -5.89
CA SER A 289 -40.55 10.77 -5.45
C SER A 289 -41.32 11.45 -6.60
N ALA A 290 -42.65 11.53 -6.47
CA ALA A 290 -43.52 12.23 -7.40
C ALA A 290 -43.58 13.75 -7.09
N PRO A 291 -43.68 14.63 -8.11
CA PRO A 291 -43.83 14.33 -9.53
C PRO A 291 -42.50 14.12 -10.28
N GLU A 292 -42.52 13.23 -11.28
CA GLU A 292 -41.43 12.80 -12.19
C GLU A 292 -40.52 13.91 -12.75
N GLN A 293 -41.02 15.16 -12.79
CA GLN A 293 -40.38 16.30 -13.45
C GLN A 293 -39.38 17.06 -12.56
N SER A 294 -39.27 16.72 -11.27
CA SER A 294 -38.41 17.45 -10.31
C SER A 294 -36.98 16.89 -10.20
N GLU A 295 -36.77 15.62 -10.55
CA GLU A 295 -35.46 15.00 -10.38
C GLU A 295 -34.47 15.41 -11.46
N SER A 296 -33.61 16.34 -11.08
CA SER A 296 -32.55 16.91 -11.89
C SER A 296 -31.20 16.48 -11.35
N MET A 297 -30.29 16.10 -12.24
CA MET A 297 -28.90 15.82 -11.87
C MET A 297 -28.06 17.09 -11.90
N CYS A 298 -26.95 17.04 -11.16
CA CYS A 298 -25.96 18.10 -11.18
C CYS A 298 -25.32 18.18 -12.57
N ASN A 299 -24.82 19.36 -12.94
CA ASN A 299 -24.12 19.56 -14.21
C ASN A 299 -22.65 19.95 -13.96
N PRO A 300 -21.79 18.99 -13.57
CA PRO A 300 -20.39 19.26 -13.26
C PRO A 300 -19.58 19.72 -14.49
N VAL A 301 -20.00 19.32 -15.70
CA VAL A 301 -19.39 19.79 -16.95
C VAL A 301 -19.63 21.29 -17.12
N LEU A 302 -20.86 21.76 -16.88
CA LEU A 302 -21.15 23.20 -16.90
C LEU A 302 -20.40 23.93 -15.79
N GLN A 303 -20.27 23.36 -14.59
CA GLN A 303 -19.46 23.97 -13.52
C GLN A 303 -18.03 24.22 -14.00
N ALA A 304 -17.39 23.23 -14.63
CA ALA A 304 -16.04 23.39 -15.18
C ALA A 304 -16.01 24.45 -16.29
N MET A 305 -16.96 24.40 -17.23
CA MET A 305 -17.02 25.35 -18.35
C MET A 305 -17.24 26.80 -17.90
N VAL A 306 -18.05 27.04 -16.87
CA VAL A 306 -18.25 28.39 -16.30
C VAL A 306 -16.94 28.91 -15.71
N LEU A 307 -16.21 28.07 -14.98
CA LEU A 307 -14.92 28.47 -14.39
C LEU A 307 -13.83 28.68 -15.46
N ASN A 308 -13.79 27.83 -16.49
CA ASN A 308 -12.91 28.01 -17.64
C ASN A 308 -13.23 29.33 -18.37
N ASN A 309 -14.51 29.62 -18.62
CA ASN A 309 -14.95 30.87 -19.25
C ASN A 309 -14.61 32.09 -18.39
N ALA A 310 -14.68 31.94 -17.07
CA ALA A 310 -14.23 32.96 -16.13
C ALA A 310 -12.70 33.04 -15.99
N SER A 311 -11.93 32.24 -16.74
CA SER A 311 -10.46 32.24 -16.72
C SER A 311 -9.88 32.10 -15.30
N THR A 312 -10.46 31.20 -14.50
CA THR A 312 -9.89 30.89 -13.18
C THR A 312 -8.52 30.22 -13.32
N GLU A 313 -7.59 30.53 -12.44
CA GLU A 313 -6.22 30.03 -12.51
C GLU A 313 -6.04 28.75 -11.67
N PHE A 314 -6.91 28.56 -10.67
CA PHE A 314 -6.92 27.39 -9.81
C PHE A 314 -8.32 27.12 -9.27
N ASN A 315 -8.77 25.87 -9.35
CA ASN A 315 -10.13 25.49 -8.99
C ASN A 315 -10.16 24.65 -7.70
N ILE A 316 -11.08 25.01 -6.81
CA ILE A 316 -11.31 24.36 -5.51
C ILE A 316 -12.66 23.66 -5.57
N LEU A 317 -12.67 22.35 -5.32
CA LEU A 317 -13.88 21.52 -5.26
C LEU A 317 -14.32 21.32 -3.82
N LEU A 318 -15.59 21.58 -3.53
CA LEU A 318 -16.19 21.44 -2.19
C LEU A 318 -17.47 20.60 -2.24
N GLY A 319 -17.37 19.33 -1.85
CA GLY A 319 -18.51 18.42 -1.71
C GLY A 319 -19.19 18.06 -3.02
N LEU A 320 -18.41 17.81 -4.08
CA LEU A 320 -18.92 17.13 -5.26
C LEU A 320 -18.88 15.62 -5.01
N GLY A 321 -19.98 14.94 -5.33
CA GLY A 321 -20.08 13.48 -5.22
C GLY A 321 -19.28 12.73 -6.27
N VAL A 322 -18.97 11.47 -5.97
CA VAL A 322 -18.22 10.55 -6.83
C VAL A 322 -18.80 10.53 -8.25
N GLY A 323 -17.94 10.73 -9.24
CA GLY A 323 -18.29 10.79 -10.65
C GLY A 323 -18.62 12.20 -11.14
N HIS A 324 -19.25 13.04 -10.31
CA HIS A 324 -19.42 14.46 -10.65
C HIS A 324 -18.09 15.22 -10.51
N ASP A 325 -17.32 14.92 -9.48
CA ASP A 325 -15.95 15.41 -9.30
C ASP A 325 -15.03 14.98 -10.45
N SER A 326 -15.06 13.70 -10.83
CA SER A 326 -14.28 13.16 -11.96
C SER A 326 -14.63 13.84 -13.28
N LEU A 327 -15.92 14.08 -13.55
CA LEU A 327 -16.34 14.83 -14.72
C LEU A 327 -15.88 16.28 -14.66
N PHE A 328 -16.00 16.96 -13.52
CA PHE A 328 -15.47 18.31 -13.37
C PHE A 328 -13.97 18.36 -13.68
N LEU A 329 -13.17 17.49 -13.05
CA LEU A 329 -11.72 17.41 -13.21
C LEU A 329 -11.30 17.11 -14.66
N LYS A 330 -12.09 16.32 -15.39
CA LYS A 330 -11.87 16.01 -16.80
C LYS A 330 -12.04 17.22 -17.72
N TYR A 331 -12.97 18.14 -17.41
CA TYR A 331 -13.31 19.28 -18.27
C TYR A 331 -12.71 20.61 -17.79
N ALA A 332 -12.17 20.68 -16.58
CA ALA A 332 -11.47 21.86 -16.09
C ALA A 332 -10.14 22.05 -16.83
N THR A 333 -9.86 23.27 -17.30
CA THR A 333 -8.59 23.58 -17.99
C THR A 333 -7.48 23.97 -17.02
N SER A 334 -7.85 24.47 -15.84
CA SER A 334 -6.91 24.93 -14.81
C SER A 334 -6.72 23.86 -13.73
N PRO A 335 -5.57 23.83 -13.04
CA PRO A 335 -5.31 22.85 -12.00
C PRO A 335 -6.37 22.91 -10.88
N CYS A 336 -6.66 21.75 -10.30
CA CYS A 336 -7.75 21.59 -9.36
C CYS A 336 -7.26 20.97 -8.04
N THR A 337 -7.91 21.32 -6.93
CA THR A 337 -7.78 20.59 -5.66
C THR A 337 -9.17 20.31 -5.09
N VAL A 338 -9.30 19.17 -4.41
CA VAL A 338 -10.49 18.86 -3.61
C VAL A 338 -10.23 19.34 -2.18
N LEU A 339 -11.08 20.24 -1.69
CA LEU A 339 -11.04 20.72 -0.31
C LEU A 339 -11.82 19.80 0.63
N VAL A 340 -13.01 19.36 0.19
CA VAL A 340 -13.85 18.38 0.89
C VAL A 340 -14.45 17.44 -0.15
N ALA A 341 -14.25 16.13 0.01
CA ALA A 341 -14.98 15.13 -0.77
C ALA A 341 -16.36 14.89 -0.14
N GLN A 342 -17.38 14.65 -0.96
CA GLN A 342 -18.71 14.30 -0.46
C GLN A 342 -18.75 12.82 -0.08
N TYR A 343 -19.22 12.52 1.13
CA TYR A 343 -19.47 11.16 1.63
C TYR A 343 -20.72 10.56 0.99
#